data_AF-A0ABC9DYE9-F1
#
_entry.id   AF-A0ABC9DYE9-F1
#
_cell.length_a   1.000
_cell.length_b   1.000
_cell.length_c   1.000
_cell.angle_alpha   90.00
_cell.angle_beta   90.00
_cell.angle_gamma   90.00
#
_symmetry.space_group_name_H-M   'P 1'
#
loop_
_entity.id
_entity.type
_entity.pdbx_description
1 polymer ?
#
loop_
_entity_poly.entity_id
_entity_poly.type
_entity_poly.pdbx_seq_one_letter_code
_entity_poly.pdbx_strand_id
1 'polypeptide(L)'
;MPTGRSNMDRQSEWILLRRVYAFLKSRGLRASAHALEKEARLKYDVRRLYAHFVDGRWRRADQYVSAFMRGKENTPAASGALFVIRLRRLVAALRLGNRFWAYGYHVDRVAPLLIGHPDRAAASAQVQTALRAGAEGELGKAFPDGEENRRACFVEFLGYADENKHLYRCCAPLDLKLLARNSSITVRRHRRRHISRRQVPSQPAASTT
;
A
#
# COMPACT_ATOMS: atom_id res chain seq x y z
N MET A 1 -17.55 8.18 -48.10
CA MET A 1 -18.26 7.73 -46.88
C MET A 1 -17.37 7.97 -45.66
N PRO A 2 -17.53 9.09 -44.93
CA PRO A 2 -16.74 9.32 -43.72
C PRO A 2 -17.29 8.43 -42.60
N THR A 3 -16.48 7.50 -42.12
CA THR A 3 -16.78 6.73 -40.90
C THR A 3 -16.75 7.71 -39.73
N GLY A 4 -17.91 8.19 -39.32
CA GLY A 4 -18.08 9.01 -38.12
C GLY A 4 -17.75 8.20 -36.88
N ARG A 5 -16.48 8.16 -36.49
CA ARG A 5 -16.10 7.79 -35.11
C ARG A 5 -16.63 8.89 -34.21
N SER A 6 -17.78 8.64 -33.58
CA SER A 6 -18.22 9.39 -32.42
C SER A 6 -17.12 9.28 -31.37
N ASN A 7 -16.31 10.35 -31.23
CA ASN A 7 -15.43 10.52 -30.09
C ASN A 7 -16.35 10.74 -28.89
N MET A 8 -16.75 9.64 -28.24
CA MET A 8 -17.42 9.72 -26.96
C MET A 8 -16.48 10.48 -26.03
N ASP A 9 -16.97 11.59 -25.48
CA ASP A 9 -16.15 12.38 -24.57
C ASP A 9 -15.80 11.53 -23.33
N ARG A 10 -14.63 11.78 -22.75
CA ARG A 10 -14.10 11.00 -21.63
C ARG A 10 -15.01 11.01 -20.39
N GLN A 11 -15.84 12.05 -20.24
CA GLN A 11 -16.78 12.18 -19.14
C GLN A 11 -17.99 11.28 -19.35
N SER A 12 -18.53 11.20 -20.56
CA SER A 12 -19.60 10.31 -20.99
C SER A 12 -19.18 8.85 -20.87
N GLU A 13 -17.96 8.50 -21.29
CA GLU A 13 -17.39 7.16 -21.08
C GLU A 13 -17.37 6.80 -19.59
N TRP A 14 -16.90 7.71 -18.75
CA TRP A 14 -16.78 7.48 -17.31
C TRP A 14 -18.14 7.38 -16.60
N ILE A 15 -19.13 8.16 -17.02
CA ILE A 15 -20.52 8.05 -16.54
C ILE A 15 -21.10 6.69 -16.90
N LEU A 16 -20.90 6.23 -18.15
CA LEU A 16 -21.38 4.93 -18.59
C LEU A 16 -20.75 3.81 -17.77
N LEU A 17 -19.43 3.82 -17.60
CA LEU A 17 -18.71 2.81 -16.82
C LEU A 17 -19.18 2.77 -15.36
N ARG A 18 -19.49 3.93 -14.75
CA ARG A 18 -20.09 4.00 -13.41
C ARG A 18 -21.49 3.40 -13.34
N ARG A 19 -22.33 3.63 -14.36
CA ARG A 19 -23.67 3.03 -14.45
C ARG A 19 -23.59 1.51 -14.59
N VAL A 20 -22.70 1.02 -15.45
CA VAL A 20 -22.43 -0.42 -15.60
C VAL A 20 -21.94 -1.02 -14.28
N TYR A 21 -21.00 -0.36 -13.60
CA TYR A 21 -20.55 -0.81 -12.28
C TYR A 21 -21.68 -0.91 -11.25
N ALA A 22 -22.55 0.12 -11.17
CA ALA A 22 -23.69 0.11 -10.27
C ALA A 22 -24.68 -1.02 -10.58
N PHE A 23 -24.94 -1.25 -11.88
CA PHE A 23 -25.77 -2.36 -12.35
C PHE A 23 -25.18 -3.72 -11.97
N LEU A 24 -23.88 -3.94 -12.19
CA LEU A 24 -23.23 -5.20 -11.82
C LEU A 24 -23.33 -5.46 -10.32
N LYS A 25 -23.19 -4.41 -9.48
CA LYS A 25 -23.39 -4.52 -8.03
C LYS A 25 -24.83 -4.85 -7.66
N SER A 26 -25.82 -4.19 -8.26
CA SER A 26 -27.24 -4.45 -7.94
C SER A 26 -27.70 -5.85 -8.35
N ARG A 27 -27.08 -6.44 -9.37
CA ARG A 27 -27.32 -7.82 -9.81
C ARG A 27 -26.51 -8.89 -9.07
N GLY A 28 -25.71 -8.50 -8.07
CA GLY A 28 -24.86 -9.45 -7.33
C GLY A 28 -23.65 -9.98 -8.09
N LEU A 29 -23.35 -9.43 -9.27
CA LEU A 29 -22.22 -9.82 -10.14
C LEU A 29 -20.90 -9.23 -9.65
N ARG A 30 -20.51 -9.60 -8.42
CA ARG A 30 -19.38 -8.99 -7.68
C ARG A 30 -18.05 -9.15 -8.41
N ALA A 31 -17.77 -10.31 -9.00
CA ALA A 31 -16.51 -10.55 -9.70
C ALA A 31 -16.34 -9.62 -10.92
N SER A 32 -17.39 -9.47 -11.74
CA SER A 32 -17.39 -8.58 -12.90
C SER A 32 -17.31 -7.11 -12.49
N ALA A 33 -18.09 -6.70 -11.47
CA ALA A 33 -18.02 -5.33 -10.93
C ALA A 33 -16.59 -5.00 -10.48
N HIS A 34 -15.91 -5.94 -9.84
CA HIS A 34 -14.53 -5.80 -9.36
C HIS A 34 -13.50 -5.75 -10.49
N ALA A 35 -13.67 -6.55 -11.54
CA ALA A 35 -12.81 -6.49 -12.72
C ALA A 35 -12.91 -5.11 -13.37
N LEU A 36 -14.14 -4.65 -13.61
CA LEU A 36 -14.42 -3.33 -14.16
C LEU A 36 -13.84 -2.20 -13.31
N GLU A 37 -14.02 -2.26 -11.98
CA GLU A 37 -13.46 -1.29 -11.04
C GLU A 37 -11.92 -1.17 -11.16
N LYS A 38 -11.25 -2.32 -11.26
CA LYS A 38 -9.78 -2.41 -11.33
C LYS A 38 -9.25 -1.95 -12.68
N GLU A 39 -9.86 -2.42 -13.77
CA GLU A 39 -9.41 -2.15 -15.14
C GLU A 39 -9.66 -0.70 -15.54
N ALA A 40 -10.89 -0.22 -15.31
CA ALA A 40 -11.27 1.15 -15.62
C ALA A 40 -10.91 2.15 -14.51
N ARG A 41 -10.32 1.68 -13.39
CA ARG A 41 -9.87 2.49 -12.23
C ARG A 41 -10.97 3.43 -11.71
N LEU A 42 -12.22 2.96 -11.75
CA LEU A 42 -13.42 3.78 -11.54
C LEU A 42 -13.57 4.27 -10.11
N LYS A 43 -13.32 3.36 -9.16
CA LYS A 43 -13.44 3.62 -7.73
C LYS A 43 -12.42 2.79 -6.96
N TYR A 44 -11.72 3.43 -6.05
CA TYR A 44 -10.89 2.78 -5.06
C TYR A 44 -11.78 2.37 -3.87
N ASP A 45 -11.96 1.06 -3.66
CA ASP A 45 -12.76 0.48 -2.59
C ASP A 45 -11.86 0.15 -1.39
N VAL A 46 -11.79 1.11 -0.46
CA VAL A 46 -10.97 1.02 0.75
C VAL A 46 -11.44 -0.12 1.67
N ARG A 47 -12.74 -0.39 1.73
CA ARG A 47 -13.29 -1.48 2.57
C ARG A 47 -12.84 -2.84 2.05
N ARG A 48 -12.85 -3.01 0.73
CA ARG A 48 -12.33 -4.22 0.09
C ARG A 48 -10.83 -4.39 0.32
N LEU A 49 -10.06 -3.31 0.20
CA LEU A 49 -8.63 -3.37 0.48
C LEU A 49 -8.38 -3.74 1.96
N TYR A 50 -9.14 -3.15 2.88
CA TYR A 50 -9.08 -3.52 4.30
C TYR A 50 -9.30 -5.02 4.51
N ALA A 51 -10.31 -5.61 3.86
CA ALA A 51 -10.52 -7.06 3.93
C ALA A 51 -9.31 -7.85 3.42
N HIS A 52 -8.65 -7.41 2.34
CA HIS A 52 -7.41 -8.06 1.88
C HIS A 52 -6.26 -7.95 2.89
N PHE A 53 -6.16 -6.87 3.65
CA PHE A 53 -5.18 -6.75 4.72
C PHE A 53 -5.54 -7.66 5.90
N VAL A 54 -6.76 -7.58 6.42
CA VAL A 54 -7.20 -8.39 7.58
C VAL A 54 -7.10 -9.89 7.31
N ASP A 55 -7.41 -10.32 6.09
CA ASP A 55 -7.31 -11.73 5.67
C ASP A 55 -5.86 -12.17 5.33
N GLY A 56 -4.87 -11.27 5.38
CA GLY A 56 -3.50 -11.59 4.96
C GLY A 56 -3.34 -11.90 3.46
N ARG A 57 -4.29 -11.46 2.62
CA ARG A 57 -4.32 -11.73 1.17
C ARG A 57 -3.40 -10.76 0.41
N TRP A 58 -2.12 -10.73 0.77
CA TRP A 58 -1.12 -9.75 0.30
C TRP A 58 -0.97 -9.69 -1.22
N ARG A 59 -1.05 -10.85 -1.91
CA ARG A 59 -1.04 -10.90 -3.38
C ARG A 59 -2.22 -10.13 -3.99
N ARG A 60 -3.42 -10.28 -3.42
CA ARG A 60 -4.62 -9.58 -3.91
C ARG A 60 -4.54 -8.09 -3.61
N ALA A 61 -4.07 -7.72 -2.42
CA ALA A 61 -3.83 -6.32 -2.06
C ALA A 61 -2.83 -5.64 -3.02
N ASP A 62 -1.68 -6.27 -3.30
CA ASP A 62 -0.65 -5.74 -4.20
C ASP A 62 -1.19 -5.56 -5.62
N GLN A 63 -1.87 -6.57 -6.16
CA GLN A 63 -2.50 -6.49 -7.48
C GLN A 63 -3.58 -5.42 -7.57
N TYR A 64 -4.33 -5.22 -6.49
CA TYR A 64 -5.37 -4.20 -6.42
C TYR A 64 -4.76 -2.81 -6.43
N VAL A 65 -3.87 -2.50 -5.48
CA VAL A 65 -3.26 -1.17 -5.36
C VAL A 65 -2.40 -0.82 -6.57
N SER A 66 -1.62 -1.77 -7.09
CA SER A 66 -0.79 -1.54 -8.29
C SER A 66 -1.62 -1.13 -9.51
N ALA A 67 -2.88 -1.60 -9.65
CA ALA A 67 -3.74 -1.20 -10.75
C ALA A 67 -4.05 0.31 -10.74
N PHE A 68 -4.18 0.90 -9.55
CA PHE A 68 -4.45 2.33 -9.39
C PHE A 68 -3.18 3.20 -9.41
N MET A 69 -2.01 2.60 -9.16
CA MET A 69 -0.74 3.31 -9.07
C MET A 69 0.16 3.20 -10.32
N ARG A 70 -0.24 2.39 -11.32
CA ARG A 70 0.56 2.14 -12.54
C ARG A 70 1.04 3.45 -13.18
N GLY A 71 2.35 3.57 -13.35
CA GLY A 71 3.02 4.74 -13.95
C GLY A 71 3.29 5.90 -12.99
N LYS A 72 3.00 5.74 -11.70
CA LYS A 72 3.15 6.78 -10.66
C LYS A 72 3.87 6.26 -9.41
N GLU A 73 4.56 5.14 -9.58
CA GLU A 73 5.19 4.37 -8.51
C GLU A 73 6.37 5.12 -7.88
N ASN A 74 6.93 6.11 -8.57
CA ASN A 74 8.12 6.85 -8.13
C ASN A 74 7.84 8.01 -7.17
N THR A 75 6.58 8.34 -6.92
CA THR A 75 6.26 9.39 -5.94
C THR A 75 6.45 8.86 -4.52
N PRO A 76 6.94 9.66 -3.55
CA PRO A 76 7.21 9.15 -2.21
C PRO A 76 6.01 8.49 -1.52
N ALA A 77 4.83 9.10 -1.67
CA ALA A 77 3.59 8.54 -1.16
C ALA A 77 3.20 7.21 -1.85
N ALA A 78 3.40 7.07 -3.17
CA ALA A 78 3.16 5.81 -3.87
C ALA A 78 4.17 4.73 -3.47
N SER A 79 5.45 5.08 -3.41
CA SER A 79 6.51 4.17 -2.98
C SER A 79 6.26 3.64 -1.57
N GLY A 80 5.93 4.51 -0.61
CA GLY A 80 5.60 4.11 0.76
C GLY A 80 4.37 3.18 0.82
N ALA A 81 3.28 3.57 0.17
CA ALA A 81 2.05 2.76 0.13
C ALA A 81 2.28 1.37 -0.48
N LEU A 82 2.98 1.28 -1.62
CA LEU A 82 3.31 -0.01 -2.23
C LEU A 82 4.27 -0.81 -1.36
N PHE A 83 5.25 -0.14 -0.73
CA PHE A 83 6.26 -0.80 0.10
C PHE A 83 5.62 -1.59 1.24
N VAL A 84 4.66 -1.01 1.97
CA VAL A 84 3.95 -1.68 3.07
C VAL A 84 3.37 -3.03 2.61
N ILE A 85 2.70 -3.05 1.46
CA ILE A 85 2.04 -4.27 0.94
C ILE A 85 3.07 -5.26 0.42
N ARG A 86 4.04 -4.79 -0.36
CA ARG A 86 5.03 -5.65 -1.01
C ARG A 86 6.02 -6.25 -0.01
N LEU A 87 6.36 -5.53 1.05
CA LEU A 87 7.13 -6.08 2.17
C LEU A 87 6.37 -7.22 2.85
N ARG A 88 5.07 -7.05 3.14
CA ARG A 88 4.26 -8.12 3.74
C ARG A 88 4.10 -9.33 2.83
N ARG A 89 3.99 -9.11 1.52
CA ARG A 89 3.99 -10.19 0.54
C ARG A 89 5.33 -10.93 0.48
N LEU A 90 6.46 -10.21 0.56
CA LEU A 90 7.79 -10.79 0.64
C LEU A 90 7.94 -11.66 1.91
N VAL A 91 7.57 -11.11 3.07
CA VAL A 91 7.57 -11.80 4.36
C VAL A 91 6.70 -13.06 4.30
N ALA A 92 5.51 -12.99 3.71
CA ALA A 92 4.64 -14.16 3.56
C ALA A 92 5.29 -15.27 2.71
N ALA A 93 6.00 -14.92 1.64
CA ALA A 93 6.71 -15.90 0.81
C ALA A 93 7.91 -16.53 1.54
N LEU A 94 8.66 -15.73 2.33
CA LEU A 94 9.74 -16.23 3.17
C LEU A 94 9.21 -17.19 4.25
N ARG A 95 8.06 -16.89 4.85
CA ARG A 95 7.39 -17.77 5.83
C ARG A 95 6.98 -19.11 5.23
N LEU A 96 6.62 -19.14 3.95
CA LEU A 96 6.31 -20.37 3.21
C LEU A 96 7.56 -21.13 2.74
N GLY A 97 8.77 -20.69 3.11
CA GLY A 97 10.03 -21.31 2.70
C GLY A 97 10.42 -21.06 1.24
N ASN A 98 9.66 -20.25 0.49
CA ASN A 98 9.92 -20.00 -0.93
C ASN A 98 10.98 -18.89 -1.12
N ARG A 99 12.22 -19.19 -0.73
CA ARG A 99 13.34 -18.22 -0.71
C ARG A 99 13.71 -17.72 -2.11
N PHE A 100 13.74 -18.59 -3.11
CA PHE A 100 14.07 -18.22 -4.48
C PHE A 100 13.07 -17.19 -5.04
N TRP A 101 11.77 -17.48 -4.91
CA TRP A 101 10.73 -16.54 -5.34
C TRP A 101 10.78 -15.24 -4.54
N ALA A 102 11.00 -15.31 -3.22
CA ALA A 102 11.09 -14.14 -2.36
C ALA A 102 12.25 -13.23 -2.78
N TYR A 103 13.41 -13.78 -3.09
CA TYR A 103 14.57 -13.01 -3.53
C TYR A 103 14.30 -12.33 -4.89
N GLY A 104 13.80 -13.08 -5.88
CA GLY A 104 13.40 -12.50 -7.16
C GLY A 104 12.35 -11.39 -7.00
N TYR A 105 11.33 -11.62 -6.17
CA TYR A 105 10.31 -10.61 -5.87
C TYR A 105 10.90 -9.38 -5.17
N HIS A 106 11.87 -9.56 -4.27
CA HIS A 106 12.56 -8.43 -3.64
C HIS A 106 13.25 -7.55 -4.70
N VAL A 107 14.07 -8.15 -5.56
CA VAL A 107 14.81 -7.45 -6.60
C VAL A 107 13.87 -6.73 -7.56
N ASP A 108 12.83 -7.43 -8.04
CA ASP A 108 11.95 -6.92 -9.10
C ASP A 108 10.92 -5.90 -8.59
N ARG A 109 10.46 -6.04 -7.33
CA ARG A 109 9.25 -5.37 -6.87
C ARG A 109 9.41 -4.56 -5.59
N VAL A 110 10.38 -4.88 -4.73
CA VAL A 110 10.58 -4.20 -3.44
C VAL A 110 11.72 -3.21 -3.52
N ALA A 111 12.89 -3.62 -4.02
CA ALA A 111 14.09 -2.78 -4.11
C ALA A 111 13.86 -1.47 -4.89
N PRO A 112 13.13 -1.45 -6.03
CA PRO A 112 12.87 -0.20 -6.76
C PRO A 112 12.09 0.83 -5.94
N LEU A 113 11.22 0.37 -5.02
CA LEU A 113 10.42 1.27 -4.19
C LEU A 113 11.27 2.02 -3.16
N LEU A 114 12.42 1.45 -2.75
CA LEU A 114 13.31 2.07 -1.77
C LEU A 114 13.89 3.40 -2.26
N ILE A 115 14.04 3.57 -3.58
CA ILE A 115 14.57 4.81 -4.19
C ILE A 115 13.63 5.98 -3.89
N GLY A 116 12.32 5.78 -4.07
CA GLY A 116 11.31 6.80 -3.80
C GLY A 116 10.81 6.82 -2.36
N HIS A 117 11.18 5.86 -1.50
CA HIS A 117 10.59 5.73 -0.17
C HIS A 117 10.91 6.95 0.72
N PRO A 118 9.91 7.52 1.44
CA PRO A 118 10.11 8.74 2.25
C PRO A 118 11.08 8.55 3.41
N ASP A 119 11.21 7.33 3.93
CA ASP A 119 12.27 6.94 4.86
C ASP A 119 13.03 5.73 4.31
N ARG A 120 13.95 5.99 3.37
CA ARG A 120 14.71 4.94 2.68
C ARG A 120 15.55 4.09 3.63
N ALA A 121 16.11 4.70 4.68
CA ALA A 121 16.95 4.01 5.64
C ALA A 121 16.14 2.99 6.45
N ALA A 122 14.99 3.42 7.01
CA ALA A 122 14.12 2.52 7.75
C ALA A 122 13.55 1.40 6.87
N ALA A 123 13.11 1.72 5.64
CA ALA A 123 12.60 0.72 4.71
C ALA A 123 13.65 -0.31 4.30
N SER A 124 14.88 0.15 4.00
CA SER A 124 16.00 -0.75 3.71
C SER A 124 16.31 -1.67 4.89
N ALA A 125 16.33 -1.13 6.12
CA ALA A 125 16.55 -1.91 7.32
C ALA A 125 15.47 -3.00 7.50
N GLN A 126 14.18 -2.67 7.30
CA GLN A 126 13.10 -3.65 7.39
C GLN A 126 13.26 -4.79 6.38
N VAL A 127 13.66 -4.49 5.15
CA VAL A 127 13.91 -5.53 4.13
C VAL A 127 15.07 -6.44 4.56
N GLN A 128 16.18 -5.86 5.03
CA GLN A 128 17.32 -6.64 5.50
C GLN A 128 16.97 -7.52 6.69
N THR A 129 16.20 -6.99 7.65
CA THR A 129 15.67 -7.78 8.77
C THR A 129 14.78 -8.92 8.28
N ALA A 130 13.91 -8.69 7.29
CA ALA A 130 13.04 -9.73 6.74
C ALA A 130 13.83 -10.86 6.07
N LEU A 131 14.82 -10.50 5.24
CA LEU A 131 15.67 -11.47 4.55
C LEU A 131 16.51 -12.29 5.54
N ARG A 132 17.14 -11.64 6.53
CA ARG A 132 17.92 -12.29 7.58
C ARG A 132 17.06 -13.23 8.42
N ALA A 133 15.95 -12.74 8.96
CA ALA A 133 15.03 -13.57 9.74
C ALA A 133 14.48 -14.75 8.91
N GLY A 134 14.37 -14.60 7.58
CA GLY A 134 13.94 -15.67 6.67
C GLY A 134 15.00 -16.73 6.46
N ALA A 135 16.28 -16.36 6.53
CA ALA A 135 17.39 -17.29 6.54
C ALA A 135 17.46 -18.07 7.87
N GLU A 136 17.24 -17.37 8.98
CA GLU A 136 17.40 -17.88 10.35
C GLU A 136 16.16 -18.60 10.91
N GLY A 137 15.02 -18.53 10.22
CA GLY A 137 13.75 -19.11 10.71
C GLY A 137 13.05 -18.27 11.79
N GLU A 138 13.50 -17.04 12.02
CA GLU A 138 12.99 -16.15 13.08
C GLU A 138 11.89 -15.17 12.60
N LEU A 139 11.28 -15.43 11.44
CA LEU A 139 10.28 -14.53 10.84
C LEU A 139 9.10 -14.20 11.76
N GLY A 140 8.69 -15.15 12.60
CA GLY A 140 7.57 -14.97 13.54
C GLY A 140 7.84 -13.87 14.57
N LYS A 141 9.09 -13.78 15.06
CA LYS A 141 9.53 -12.77 16.03
C LYS A 141 9.67 -11.40 15.37
N ALA A 142 10.35 -11.35 14.23
CA ALA A 142 10.62 -10.09 13.53
C ALA A 142 9.37 -9.49 12.85
N PHE A 143 8.48 -10.34 12.33
CA PHE A 143 7.28 -9.94 11.60
C PHE A 143 6.06 -10.75 12.03
N PRO A 144 5.48 -10.46 13.21
CA PRO A 144 4.28 -11.14 13.68
C PRO A 144 3.11 -10.95 12.70
N ASP A 145 2.32 -12.01 12.51
CA ASP A 145 1.20 -12.07 11.55
C ASP A 145 -0.15 -12.22 12.26
N GLY A 146 -0.28 -11.57 13.40
CA GLY A 146 -1.57 -11.43 14.08
C GLY A 146 -2.47 -10.43 13.35
N GLU A 147 -3.78 -10.54 13.54
CA GLU A 147 -4.75 -9.61 12.96
C GLU A 147 -4.44 -8.14 13.32
N GLU A 148 -4.04 -7.88 14.56
CA GLU A 148 -3.64 -6.56 15.02
C GLU A 148 -2.49 -5.97 14.19
N ASN A 149 -1.47 -6.77 13.88
CA ASN A 149 -0.36 -6.34 13.02
C ASN A 149 -0.82 -6.05 11.60
N ARG A 150 -1.76 -6.85 11.06
CA ARG A 150 -2.33 -6.62 9.73
C ARG A 150 -3.16 -5.35 9.69
N ARG A 151 -3.93 -5.05 10.75
CA ARG A 151 -4.64 -3.78 10.93
C ARG A 151 -3.66 -2.61 11.04
N ALA A 152 -2.57 -2.74 11.80
CA ALA A 152 -1.54 -1.71 11.91
C ALA A 152 -0.88 -1.41 10.55
N CYS A 153 -0.59 -2.43 9.74
CA CYS A 153 -0.10 -2.22 8.38
C CYS A 153 -1.12 -1.52 7.48
N PHE A 154 -2.40 -1.81 7.63
CA PHE A 154 -3.43 -1.08 6.87
C PHE A 154 -3.48 0.40 7.26
N VAL A 155 -3.31 0.70 8.55
CA VAL A 155 -3.22 2.06 9.06
C VAL A 155 -1.99 2.79 8.50
N GLU A 156 -0.83 2.15 8.51
CA GLU A 156 0.39 2.68 7.89
C GLU A 156 0.21 2.95 6.39
N PHE A 157 -0.38 1.98 5.67
CA PHE A 157 -0.74 2.12 4.27
C PHE A 157 -1.62 3.36 4.01
N LEU A 158 -2.66 3.56 4.84
CA LEU A 158 -3.55 4.71 4.71
C LEU A 158 -2.82 6.04 4.92
N GLY A 159 -1.81 6.09 5.79
CA GLY A 159 -0.96 7.27 5.98
C GLY A 159 -0.29 7.70 4.68
N TYR A 160 0.30 6.76 3.94
CA TYR A 160 0.88 7.04 2.62
C TYR A 160 -0.18 7.29 1.55
N ALA A 161 -1.32 6.60 1.61
CA ALA A 161 -2.40 6.73 0.63
C ALA A 161 -3.08 8.10 0.69
N ASP A 162 -3.23 8.71 1.88
CA ASP A 162 -3.83 10.04 2.06
C ASP A 162 -2.95 11.14 1.43
N GLU A 163 -1.63 11.00 1.54
CA GLU A 163 -0.67 11.89 0.90
C GLU A 163 -0.61 11.70 -0.63
N ASN A 164 -1.17 10.59 -1.14
CA ASN A 164 -1.19 10.27 -2.56
C ASN A 164 -2.43 10.86 -3.25
N LYS A 165 -2.26 12.05 -3.85
CA LYS A 165 -3.28 12.76 -4.64
C LYS A 165 -3.93 11.90 -5.73
N HIS A 166 -3.29 10.83 -6.20
CA HIS A 166 -3.82 9.97 -7.25
C HIS A 166 -4.79 8.91 -6.73
N LEU A 167 -4.52 8.31 -5.57
CA LEU A 167 -5.50 7.44 -4.91
C LEU A 167 -6.73 8.25 -4.48
N TYR A 168 -6.51 9.49 -4.04
CA TYR A 168 -7.58 10.39 -3.64
C TYR A 168 -8.57 10.69 -4.79
N ARG A 169 -8.09 10.84 -6.04
CA ARG A 169 -8.97 11.07 -7.21
C ARG A 169 -9.85 9.85 -7.54
N CYS A 170 -9.38 8.65 -7.23
CA CYS A 170 -10.13 7.42 -7.48
C CYS A 170 -11.07 7.08 -6.33
N CYS A 171 -11.02 7.79 -5.20
CA CYS A 171 -11.81 7.47 -4.02
C CYS A 171 -12.83 8.57 -3.72
N ALA A 172 -13.96 8.22 -3.07
CA ALA A 172 -14.82 9.25 -2.53
C ALA A 172 -14.03 10.00 -1.42
N PRO A 173 -13.92 11.34 -1.48
CA PRO A 173 -13.03 12.12 -0.61
C PRO A 173 -13.32 11.96 0.89
N LEU A 174 -14.56 11.61 1.26
CA LEU A 174 -14.94 11.35 2.65
C LEU A 174 -14.42 10.00 3.18
N ASP A 175 -14.38 8.95 2.36
CA ASP A 175 -14.08 7.59 2.81
C ASP A 175 -12.61 7.46 3.29
N LEU A 176 -11.65 7.99 2.51
CA LEU A 176 -10.24 7.96 2.92
C LEU A 176 -9.97 8.90 4.09
N LYS A 177 -10.54 10.12 4.11
CA LYS A 177 -10.29 11.08 5.19
C LYS A 177 -10.87 10.64 6.52
N LEU A 178 -12.05 10.03 6.55
CA LEU A 178 -12.62 9.46 7.78
C LEU A 178 -11.78 8.29 8.30
N LEU A 179 -11.37 7.38 7.41
CA LEU A 179 -10.54 6.24 7.77
C LEU A 179 -9.13 6.67 8.18
N ALA A 180 -8.52 7.61 7.46
CA ALA A 180 -7.23 8.21 7.75
C ALA A 180 -7.26 9.04 9.04
N ARG A 181 -8.34 9.78 9.35
CA ARG A 181 -8.47 10.50 10.63
C ARG A 181 -8.57 9.54 11.81
N ASN A 182 -9.38 8.49 11.68
CA ASN A 182 -9.53 7.48 12.74
C ASN A 182 -8.24 6.68 12.94
N SER A 183 -7.47 6.47 11.89
CA SER A 183 -6.15 5.84 11.97
C SER A 183 -5.02 6.82 12.34
N SER A 184 -5.20 8.13 12.11
CA SER A 184 -4.20 9.18 12.35
C SER A 184 -3.90 9.39 13.83
N ILE A 185 -4.79 9.02 14.75
CA ILE A 185 -4.48 9.10 16.19
C ILE A 185 -3.36 8.10 16.52
N THR A 186 -3.42 6.90 15.93
CA THR A 186 -2.40 5.85 16.06
C THR A 186 -1.16 6.17 15.24
N VAL A 187 -1.30 6.67 14.00
CA VAL A 187 -0.17 7.09 13.13
C VAL A 187 0.56 8.31 13.69
N ARG A 188 -0.14 9.32 14.25
CA ARG A 188 0.48 10.48 14.92
C ARG A 188 1.23 10.07 16.18
N ARG A 189 0.72 9.10 16.95
CA ARG A 189 1.44 8.53 18.10
C ARG A 189 2.70 7.77 17.66
N HIS A 190 2.63 7.00 16.56
CA HIS A 190 3.79 6.31 15.99
C HIS A 190 4.83 7.29 15.41
N ARG A 191 4.37 8.33 14.69
CA ARG A 191 5.22 9.41 14.15
C ARG A 191 5.87 10.24 15.26
N ARG A 192 5.16 10.55 16.35
CA ARG A 192 5.74 11.23 17.52
C ARG A 192 6.81 10.37 18.21
N ARG A 193 6.61 9.06 18.37
CA ARG A 193 7.64 8.16 18.94
C ARG A 193 8.92 8.10 18.10
N HIS A 194 8.82 8.19 16.77
CA HIS A 194 10.00 8.23 15.89
C HIS A 194 10.69 9.60 15.85
N ILE A 195 9.94 10.70 15.99
CA ILE A 195 10.51 12.06 16.07
C ILE A 195 11.21 12.27 17.42
N SER A 196 10.62 11.81 18.53
CA SER A 196 11.21 11.93 19.87
C SER A 196 12.49 11.09 20.05
N ARG A 197 12.71 10.04 19.24
CA ARG A 197 13.97 9.27 19.21
C ARG A 197 15.09 9.95 18.41
N ARG A 198 14.79 10.99 17.61
CA ARG A 198 15.80 11.78 16.86
C ARG A 198 16.35 12.97 17.64
N GLN A 199 15.76 13.30 18.79
CA GLN A 199 16.21 14.41 19.64
C GLN A 199 16.72 13.87 20.99
N VAL A 200 17.81 13.10 20.96
CA VAL A 200 18.73 13.07 22.09
C VAL A 200 19.92 13.92 21.65
N PRO A 201 20.08 15.15 22.13
CA PRO A 201 21.32 15.89 21.90
C PRO A 201 22.43 15.15 22.64
N SER A 202 23.43 14.71 21.90
CA SER A 202 24.72 14.32 22.44
C SER A 202 25.29 15.50 23.24
N GLN A 203 25.40 15.35 24.56
CA GLN A 203 26.14 16.29 25.41
C GLN A 203 27.60 16.34 24.92
N PRO A 204 28.19 17.53 24.74
CA PRO A 204 29.62 17.63 24.51
C PRO A 204 30.37 17.27 25.80
N ALA A 205 31.36 16.39 25.66
CA ALA A 205 32.25 15.98 26.72
C ALA A 205 32.98 17.20 27.30
N ALA A 206 33.01 17.28 28.63
CA ALA A 206 33.79 18.25 29.37
C ALA A 206 35.28 18.01 29.10
N SER A 207 35.93 18.96 28.43
CA SER A 207 37.38 19.02 28.35
C SER A 207 37.92 19.39 29.73
N THR A 208 38.66 18.46 30.34
CA THR A 208 39.46 18.70 31.54
C THR A 208 40.92 18.62 31.11
N THR A 209 41.59 19.76 31.08
CA THR A 209 43.03 20.00 31.35
C THR A 209 43.30 21.48 31.18
#